data_AF-A0A9D2EI52-F1
#
_entry.id   AF-A0A9D2EI52-F1
#
_cell.length_a   1.000
_cell.length_b   1.000
_cell.length_c   1.000
_cell.angle_alpha   90.00
_cell.angle_beta   90.00
_cell.angle_gamma   90.00
#
_symmetry.space_group_name_H-M   'P 1'
#
loop_
_entity.id
_entity.type
_entity.pdbx_description
1 polymer ?
#
loop_
_entity_poly.entity_id
_entity_poly.type
_entity_poly.pdbx_seq_one_letter_code
_entity_poly.pdbx_strand_id
1 'polypeptide(L)'
;MSAARLVRRAEDELAQVTSGQDPQQAFVHAHMAALRAAAAVLEIQVVPGGRRRRVRSVWEQLAESGLQWQEWAGYFAQGAHTRAAIESGRTVRLTRAEAEQLVAAATDFLGLVQDAVTSSARPTPLAS
;
A
#
# COMPACT_ATOMS: atom_id res chain seq x y z
N MET A 1 10.78 10.61 -4.52
CA MET A 1 9.66 10.38 -5.47
C MET A 1 8.48 11.12 -4.89
N SER A 2 7.63 11.83 -5.64
CA SER A 2 6.48 12.51 -5.00
C SER A 2 5.37 11.53 -4.62
N ALA A 3 4.62 11.83 -3.55
CA ALA A 3 3.45 11.06 -3.12
C ALA A 3 2.43 10.86 -4.26
N ALA A 4 2.15 11.91 -5.04
CA ALA A 4 1.26 11.83 -6.21
C ALA A 4 1.76 10.83 -7.28
N ARG A 5 3.08 10.69 -7.46
CA ARG A 5 3.64 9.69 -8.40
C ARG A 5 3.48 8.27 -7.85
N LEU A 6 3.55 8.10 -6.53
CA LEU A 6 3.37 6.80 -5.88
C LEU A 6 1.90 6.34 -5.97
N VAL A 7 0.96 7.26 -5.75
CA VAL A 7 -0.49 7.02 -5.96
C VAL A 7 -0.76 6.56 -7.39
N ARG A 8 -0.30 7.29 -8.41
CA ARG A 8 -0.48 6.88 -9.82
C ARG A 8 0.06 5.49 -10.12
N ARG A 9 1.24 5.17 -9.58
CA ARG A 9 1.80 3.83 -9.77
C ARG A 9 1.01 2.74 -9.02
N ALA A 10 0.30 3.08 -7.96
CA ALA A 10 -0.60 2.13 -7.28
C ALA A 10 -1.85 1.89 -8.13
N GLU A 11 -2.40 2.94 -8.73
CA GLU A 11 -3.51 2.85 -9.71
C GLU A 11 -3.09 1.99 -10.90
N ASP A 12 -1.90 2.21 -11.46
CA ASP A 12 -1.36 1.44 -12.58
C ASP A 12 -1.26 -0.06 -12.27
N GLU A 13 -0.89 -0.43 -11.03
CA GLU A 13 -0.82 -1.83 -10.57
C GLU A 13 -2.21 -2.45 -10.45
N LEU A 14 -3.19 -1.75 -9.86
CA LEU A 14 -4.57 -2.23 -9.81
C LEU A 14 -5.18 -2.36 -11.21
N ALA A 15 -4.83 -1.47 -12.14
CA ALA A 15 -5.29 -1.53 -13.52
C ALA A 15 -4.76 -2.75 -14.29
N GLN A 16 -3.69 -3.40 -13.82
CA GLN A 16 -3.23 -4.67 -14.40
C GLN A 16 -4.11 -5.87 -13.97
N VAL A 17 -4.93 -5.74 -12.94
CA VAL A 17 -5.79 -6.83 -12.47
C VAL A 17 -6.97 -7.00 -13.43
N THR A 18 -7.05 -8.15 -14.08
CA THR A 18 -8.11 -8.47 -15.04
C THR A 18 -8.99 -9.63 -14.58
N SER A 19 -10.24 -9.67 -15.06
CA SER A 19 -11.14 -10.79 -14.80
C SER A 19 -10.60 -12.08 -15.44
N GLY A 20 -10.60 -13.18 -14.68
CA GLY A 20 -10.10 -14.46 -15.18
C GLY A 20 -8.59 -14.67 -15.06
N GLN A 21 -7.85 -13.67 -14.58
CA GLN A 21 -6.42 -13.74 -14.34
C GLN A 21 -6.04 -14.81 -13.31
N ASP A 22 -4.80 -15.32 -13.40
CA ASP A 22 -4.19 -16.15 -12.37
C ASP A 22 -4.26 -15.44 -10.99
N PRO A 23 -4.84 -16.08 -9.95
CA PRO A 23 -4.90 -15.53 -8.60
C PRO A 23 -3.54 -15.07 -8.06
N GLN A 24 -2.44 -15.75 -8.39
CA GLN A 24 -1.11 -15.34 -7.93
C GLN A 24 -0.66 -14.03 -8.56
N GLN A 25 -0.93 -13.82 -9.85
CA GLN A 25 -0.64 -12.56 -10.53
C GLN A 25 -1.50 -11.42 -9.97
N ALA A 26 -2.80 -11.66 -9.77
CA ALA A 26 -3.71 -10.66 -9.19
C ALA A 26 -3.26 -10.27 -7.77
N PHE A 27 -2.83 -11.26 -6.98
CA PHE A 27 -2.30 -11.04 -5.64
C PHE A 27 -1.06 -10.14 -5.66
N VAL A 28 -0.10 -10.40 -6.55
CA VAL A 28 1.13 -9.60 -6.65
C VAL A 28 0.81 -8.16 -7.03
N HIS A 29 -0.01 -7.93 -8.06
CA HIS A 29 -0.41 -6.58 -8.48
C HIS A 29 -1.13 -5.82 -7.34
N ALA A 30 -2.11 -6.43 -6.69
CA ALA A 30 -2.81 -5.82 -5.57
C ALA A 30 -1.87 -5.45 -4.41
N HIS A 31 -0.95 -6.35 -4.06
CA HIS A 31 0.01 -6.09 -2.98
C HIS A 31 1.02 -5.00 -3.35
N MET A 32 1.45 -4.97 -4.61
CA MET A 32 2.36 -3.97 -5.14
C MET A 32 1.70 -2.58 -5.26
N ALA A 33 0.39 -2.53 -5.48
CA ALA A 33 -0.41 -1.31 -5.36
C ALA A 33 -0.40 -0.80 -3.91
N ALA A 34 -0.71 -1.67 -2.95
CA ALA A 34 -0.72 -1.32 -1.53
C ALA A 34 0.66 -0.82 -1.04
N LEU A 35 1.76 -1.44 -1.47
CA LEU A 35 3.12 -0.99 -1.13
C LEU A 35 3.40 0.44 -1.58
N ARG A 36 2.96 0.79 -2.79
CA ARG A 36 3.13 2.14 -3.35
C ARG A 36 2.23 3.15 -2.65
N ALA A 37 1.00 2.77 -2.34
CA ALA A 37 0.09 3.59 -1.54
C ALA A 37 0.68 3.88 -0.15
N ALA A 38 1.22 2.87 0.54
CA ALA A 38 1.89 3.03 1.83
C ALA A 38 3.09 3.98 1.75
N ALA A 39 3.93 3.83 0.72
CA ALA A 39 5.04 4.76 0.49
C ALA A 39 4.55 6.20 0.25
N ALA A 40 3.40 6.40 -0.37
CA ALA A 40 2.82 7.74 -0.56
C ALA A 40 2.43 8.39 0.77
N VAL A 41 1.87 7.61 1.71
CA VAL A 41 1.61 8.06 3.09
C VAL A 41 2.91 8.48 3.76
N LEU A 42 3.96 7.67 3.67
CA LEU A 42 5.25 7.99 4.30
C LEU A 42 5.91 9.24 3.72
N GLU A 43 5.73 9.53 2.44
CA GLU A 43 6.25 10.77 1.82
C GLU A 43 5.54 12.04 2.32
N ILE A 44 4.25 11.98 2.67
CA ILE A 44 3.51 13.15 3.21
C ILE A 44 3.63 13.29 4.74
N GLN A 45 4.16 12.28 5.43
CA GLN A 45 4.32 12.28 6.87
C GLN A 45 5.68 12.90 7.25
N VAL A 46 5.66 14.02 7.96
CA VAL A 46 6.87 14.58 8.59
C VAL A 46 7.11 13.83 9.88
N VAL A 47 8.07 12.89 9.90
CA VAL A 47 8.42 12.16 11.14
C VAL A 47 9.34 13.04 12.01
N PRO A 48 8.89 13.61 13.13
CA PRO A 48 9.74 14.40 14.01
C PRO A 48 10.55 13.45 14.90
N GLY A 49 11.88 13.47 14.78
CA GLY A 49 12.79 12.87 15.77
C GLY A 49 12.80 11.34 15.85
N GLY A 50 13.32 10.65 14.83
CA GLY A 50 13.53 9.20 14.87
C GLY A 50 15.01 8.80 14.84
N ARG A 51 15.56 8.32 15.95
CA ARG A 51 16.93 7.80 16.08
C ARG A 51 17.12 6.59 15.13
N ARG A 52 18.03 6.70 14.15
CA ARG A 52 18.42 5.61 13.24
C ARG A 52 19.02 4.45 14.02
N ARG A 53 18.30 3.33 14.18
CA ARG A 53 18.92 2.10 14.74
C ARG A 53 18.40 0.76 14.21
N ARG A 54 17.33 0.69 13.40
CA ARG A 54 16.90 -0.55 12.73
C ARG A 54 16.32 -0.26 11.34
N VAL A 55 16.62 -1.12 10.36
CA VAL A 55 15.94 -1.13 9.05
C VAL A 55 14.50 -1.60 9.30
N ARG A 56 13.53 -0.69 9.20
CA ARG A 56 12.10 -0.98 9.33
C ARG A 56 11.48 -1.21 7.95
N SER A 57 10.62 -2.20 7.83
CA SER A 57 9.79 -2.39 6.65
C SER A 57 8.83 -1.21 6.45
N VAL A 58 8.31 -1.04 5.24
CA VAL A 58 7.30 -0.02 4.93
C VAL A 58 6.03 -0.19 5.78
N TRP A 59 5.67 -1.44 6.12
CA TRP A 59 4.50 -1.73 6.95
C TRP A 59 4.70 -1.33 8.41
N GLU A 60 5.88 -1.56 8.98
CA GLU A 60 6.20 -1.07 10.32
C GLU A 60 6.17 0.46 10.38
N GLN A 61 6.74 1.14 9.37
CA GLN A 61 6.71 2.60 9.29
C GLN A 61 5.28 3.14 9.11
N LEU A 62 4.46 2.46 8.31
CA LEU A 62 3.06 2.82 8.10
C LEU A 62 2.26 2.71 9.40
N ALA A 63 2.43 1.64 10.17
CA ALA A 63 1.76 1.47 11.47
C ALA A 63 2.12 2.58 12.49
N GLU A 64 3.35 3.09 12.43
CA GLU A 64 3.81 4.20 13.27
C GLU A 64 3.25 5.57 12.84
N SER A 65 2.75 5.69 11.60
CA SER A 65 2.27 6.96 11.05
C SER A 65 0.85 7.35 11.49
N GLY A 66 0.16 6.50 12.25
CA GLY A 66 -1.14 6.81 12.86
C GLY A 66 -2.06 5.58 13.01
N LEU A 67 -3.00 5.65 13.96
CA LEU A 67 -3.93 4.55 14.28
C LEU A 67 -4.73 4.08 13.06
N GLN A 68 -5.17 5.01 12.21
CA GLN A 68 -5.91 4.71 10.97
C GLN A 68 -5.15 3.83 9.97
N TRP A 69 -3.82 3.72 10.12
CA TRP A 69 -2.96 2.96 9.22
C TRP A 69 -2.52 1.61 9.79
N GLN A 70 -2.73 1.37 11.09
CA GLN A 70 -2.25 0.17 11.78
C GLN A 70 -2.92 -1.11 11.28
N GLU A 71 -4.24 -1.06 11.07
CA GLU A 71 -5.00 -2.18 10.54
C GLU A 71 -4.51 -2.58 9.14
N TRP A 72 -4.38 -1.59 8.25
CA TRP A 72 -3.86 -1.79 6.90
C TRP A 72 -2.43 -2.32 6.89
N ALA A 73 -1.56 -1.75 7.73
CA ALA A 73 -0.19 -2.22 7.88
C ALA A 73 -0.14 -3.69 8.34
N GLY A 74 -0.95 -4.08 9.32
CA GLY A 74 -1.03 -5.45 9.81
C GLY A 74 -1.61 -6.41 8.76
N TYR A 75 -2.64 -6.00 8.04
CA TYR A 75 -3.26 -6.79 6.98
C TYR A 75 -2.27 -7.07 5.84
N PHE A 76 -1.63 -6.04 5.28
CA PHE A 76 -0.69 -6.23 4.18
C PHE A 76 0.63 -6.87 4.62
N ALA A 77 1.09 -6.67 5.86
CA ALA A 77 2.28 -7.35 6.36
C ALA A 77 2.14 -8.89 6.33
N GLN A 78 0.95 -9.41 6.64
CA GLN A 78 0.67 -10.86 6.59
C GLN A 78 0.82 -11.41 5.16
N GLY A 79 0.42 -10.66 4.15
CA GLY A 79 0.54 -11.05 2.73
C GLY A 79 1.96 -10.92 2.15
N ALA A 80 2.91 -10.31 2.86
CA ALA A 80 4.22 -9.97 2.30
C ALA A 80 5.07 -11.21 1.98
N HIS A 81 5.00 -12.26 2.81
CA HIS A 81 5.70 -13.52 2.55
C HIS A 81 5.12 -14.25 1.33
N THR A 82 3.79 -14.24 1.18
CA THR A 82 3.11 -14.81 0.01
C THR A 82 3.56 -14.12 -1.27
N ARG A 83 3.56 -12.78 -1.29
CA ARG A 83 4.07 -12.00 -2.44
C ARG A 83 5.51 -12.40 -2.77
N ALA A 84 6.40 -12.38 -1.78
CA ALA A 84 7.81 -12.72 -1.98
C ALA A 84 8.01 -14.15 -2.48
N ALA A 85 7.17 -15.11 -2.05
CA ALA A 85 7.20 -16.47 -2.55
C ALA A 85 6.81 -16.54 -4.03
N ILE A 86 5.71 -15.89 -4.43
CA ILE A 86 5.26 -15.85 -5.82
C ILE A 86 6.33 -15.18 -6.71
N GLU A 87 6.88 -14.03 -6.28
CA GLU A 87 7.93 -13.31 -7.02
C GLU A 87 9.22 -14.13 -7.17
N SER A 88 9.53 -15.01 -6.20
CA SER A 88 10.65 -15.95 -6.30
C SER A 88 10.39 -17.16 -7.21
N GLY A 89 9.23 -17.21 -7.87
CA GLY A 89 8.81 -18.31 -8.74
C GLY A 89 8.25 -19.53 -8.00
N ARG A 90 7.94 -19.42 -6.70
CA ARG A 90 7.29 -20.50 -5.95
C ARG A 90 5.79 -20.46 -6.19
N THR A 91 5.22 -21.59 -6.55
CA THR A 91 3.77 -21.76 -6.63
C THR A 91 3.16 -21.70 -5.23
N VAL A 92 2.31 -20.71 -5.00
CA VAL A 92 1.48 -20.62 -3.79
C VAL A 92 0.05 -20.99 -4.12
N ARG A 93 -0.57 -21.84 -3.30
CA ARG A 93 -2.00 -22.16 -3.44
C ARG A 93 -2.83 -20.96 -2.98
N LEU A 94 -3.29 -20.17 -3.94
CA LEU A 94 -4.25 -19.08 -3.74
C LEU A 94 -5.55 -19.39 -4.49
N THR A 95 -6.67 -19.22 -3.81
CA THR A 95 -7.98 -19.25 -4.42
C THR A 95 -8.27 -17.90 -5.09
N ARG A 96 -9.20 -17.91 -6.05
CA ARG A 96 -9.71 -16.68 -6.67
C ARG A 96 -10.27 -15.71 -5.62
N ALA A 97 -11.06 -16.22 -4.67
CA ALA A 97 -11.68 -15.40 -3.63
C ALA A 97 -10.65 -14.70 -2.72
N GLU A 98 -9.55 -15.38 -2.37
CA GLU A 98 -8.46 -14.76 -1.58
C GLU A 98 -7.77 -13.64 -2.36
N ALA A 99 -7.53 -13.84 -3.66
CA ALA A 99 -6.95 -12.79 -4.51
C ALA A 99 -7.92 -11.61 -4.69
N GLU A 100 -9.21 -11.87 -4.94
CA GLU A 100 -10.25 -10.84 -5.05
C GLU A 100 -10.40 -10.04 -3.75
N GLN A 101 -10.32 -10.70 -2.59
CA GLN A 101 -10.34 -10.02 -1.30
C GLN A 101 -9.13 -9.09 -1.12
N LEU A 102 -7.93 -9.52 -1.52
CA LEU A 102 -6.76 -8.65 -1.47
C LEU A 102 -6.88 -7.46 -2.44
N VAL A 103 -7.45 -7.68 -3.63
CA VAL A 103 -7.68 -6.61 -4.62
C VAL A 103 -8.67 -5.57 -4.06
N ALA A 104 -9.78 -6.02 -3.46
CA ALA A 104 -10.73 -5.14 -2.80
C ALA A 104 -10.07 -4.33 -1.68
N ALA A 105 -9.32 -5.00 -0.80
CA ALA A 105 -8.57 -4.37 0.28
C ALA A 105 -7.55 -3.33 -0.22
N ALA A 106 -6.80 -3.65 -1.29
CA ALA A 106 -5.85 -2.71 -1.89
C ALA A 106 -6.54 -1.50 -2.53
N THR A 107 -7.73 -1.69 -3.09
CA THR A 107 -8.55 -0.60 -3.67
C THR A 107 -9.06 0.34 -2.57
N ASP A 108 -9.65 -0.21 -1.51
CA ASP A 108 -10.14 0.57 -0.37
C ASP A 108 -9.01 1.34 0.31
N PHE A 109 -7.87 0.68 0.52
CA PHE A 109 -6.69 1.32 1.08
C PHE A 109 -6.18 2.47 0.20
N LEU A 110 -6.11 2.27 -1.12
CA LEU A 110 -5.67 3.31 -2.04
C LEU A 110 -6.59 4.54 -2.01
N GLY A 111 -7.91 4.33 -1.90
CA GLY A 111 -8.88 5.43 -1.72
C GLY A 111 -8.57 6.29 -0.50
N LEU A 112 -8.33 5.66 0.66
CA LEU A 112 -7.96 6.37 1.89
C LEU A 112 -6.62 7.13 1.75
N VAL A 113 -5.65 6.55 1.04
CA VAL A 113 -4.37 7.21 0.78
C VAL A 113 -4.53 8.41 -0.16
N GLN A 114 -5.36 8.31 -1.20
CA GLN A 114 -5.67 9.42 -2.10
C GLN A 114 -6.26 10.61 -1.33
N ASP A 115 -7.19 10.35 -0.40
CA ASP A 115 -7.78 11.38 0.46
C ASP A 115 -6.73 12.05 1.36
N ALA A 116 -5.84 11.27 1.96
CA ALA A 116 -4.76 11.78 2.81
C ALA A 116 -3.76 12.64 2.01
N VAL A 117 -3.33 12.18 0.83
CA VAL A 117 -2.42 12.92 -0.05
C VAL A 117 -3.05 14.22 -0.53
N THR A 118 -4.33 14.20 -0.90
CA THR A 118 -5.08 15.39 -1.33
C THR A 118 -5.21 16.40 -0.20
N SER A 119 -5.48 15.93 1.03
CA SER A 119 -5.59 16.78 2.21
C SER A 119 -4.26 17.43 2.60
N SER A 120 -3.15 16.69 2.48
CA SER A 120 -1.80 17.22 2.74
C SER A 120 -1.35 18.26 1.70
N ALA A 121 -1.77 18.12 0.44
CA ALA A 121 -1.43 19.06 -0.62
C ALA A 121 -2.20 20.39 -0.55
N ARG A 122 -3.30 20.47 0.20
CA ARG A 122 -4.13 21.67 0.31
C ARG A 122 -3.45 22.67 1.25
N PRO A 123 -3.01 23.86 0.78
CA PRO A 123 -2.46 24.86 1.68
C PRO A 123 -3.53 25.33 2.66
N THR A 124 -3.18 25.39 3.95
CA THR A 124 -4.06 25.94 4.98
C THR A 124 -4.37 27.40 4.62
N PRO A 125 -5.63 27.79 4.37
CA PRO A 125 -5.92 29.19 4.13
C PRO A 125 -5.60 29.96 5.41
N LEU A 126 -4.62 30.85 5.35
CA LEU A 126 -4.36 31.83 6.40
C LEU A 126 -5.61 32.71 6.48
N ALA A 127 -6.42 32.50 7.52
CA ALA A 127 -7.52 33.40 7.86
C ALA A 127 -6.94 34.80 8.06
N SER A 128 -7.50 35.77 7.32
CA SER A 128 -7.21 37.21 7.44
C SER A 128 -8.00 37.83 8.58
#